data_AF-A0A2A4ZMK3-F1
#
_entry.id   AF-A0A2A4ZMK3-F1
#
_cell.length_a   1.000
_cell.length_b   1.000
_cell.length_c   1.000
_cell.angle_alpha   90.00
_cell.angle_beta   90.00
_cell.angle_gamma   90.00
#
_symmetry.space_group_name_H-M   'P 1'
#
loop_
_entity.id
_entity.type
_entity.pdbx_description
1 polymer ?
#
loop_
_entity_poly.entity_id
_entity_poly.type
_entity_poly.pdbx_seq_one_letter_code
_entity_poly.pdbx_strand_id
1 'polypeptide(L)'
;MADGTCRRNFYLSCLDPGVGKTSAVKHFVRHLLGSSHHQDVAVLVCLTRKAEIKRLIEDMGLLPSQFAVLTSDKAVNALSPTPKQEARVLFTTHQMVRSRCGGGSFTEVEKFHFKGLPRKVRIWDEEMLLGEVVTLSADALGSLLAPLRSSCPKLAALVSDLQQAFNNSAGKGTFSIPDIPGTCGVDLRGARRALGYIPNPATQKALEDLFSLSGRTVRLFEDHRHIISALDTREPLPSDFAPVAILDASGRVRYPYELWEKGPGGLVRLKDAPKSYCDLSIEVLEQGGSKSSWYSNGDQLFREIIAKLNTKPNERWLVIHQKDALQGKLPKHVQEMVQGAPDLISFLHWGAHQGTNAYSDITNVILAGTLFLPDCQYIGLTHLSAKVPITDELPDVAIRKTRLGEHQHFILQGLCRASVRGSNGDKCKPCNAYIIAANGSGIRGELAKTFPGCTLSTWRPIGKKLKGQKAEAIYYVRTFFENEPDGILLLADLRKALGITDASNFNRVIRKHEDFKIALEAQGVDEVTTGKTKYPNALQRRFSAVPGATCFVEHL
;
A
#
# COMPACT_ATOMS: atom_id res chain seq x y z
N MET A 1 12.41 -12.37 -25.81
CA MET A 1 13.35 -11.23 -25.63
C MET A 1 14.76 -11.62 -26.05
N ALA A 2 15.30 -12.73 -25.55
CA ALA A 2 16.65 -13.20 -25.90
C ALA A 2 16.85 -13.39 -27.41
N ASP A 3 15.88 -14.01 -28.09
CA ASP A 3 15.91 -14.24 -29.55
C ASP A 3 15.66 -12.97 -30.41
N GLY A 4 15.45 -11.80 -29.79
CA GLY A 4 15.16 -10.55 -30.51
C GLY A 4 13.76 -10.46 -31.13
N THR A 5 12.91 -11.47 -30.98
CA THR A 5 11.56 -11.54 -31.58
C THR A 5 10.44 -10.87 -30.76
N CYS A 6 10.77 -10.41 -29.55
CA CYS A 6 9.78 -9.86 -28.62
C CYS A 6 9.43 -8.41 -28.97
N ARG A 7 8.14 -8.12 -29.16
CA ARG A 7 7.65 -6.75 -29.42
C ARG A 7 8.03 -5.82 -28.27
N ARG A 8 8.29 -4.55 -28.56
CA ARG A 8 8.68 -3.50 -27.60
C ARG A 8 7.51 -3.06 -26.72
N ASN A 9 7.08 -3.95 -25.82
CA ASN A 9 6.02 -3.75 -24.85
C ASN A 9 6.51 -3.99 -23.42
N PHE A 10 5.68 -3.58 -22.46
CA PHE A 10 5.86 -3.89 -21.04
C PHE A 10 5.03 -5.12 -20.72
N TYR A 11 5.66 -6.22 -20.30
CA TYR A 11 4.96 -7.50 -20.08
C TYR A 11 4.79 -7.74 -18.59
N LEU A 12 3.56 -7.68 -18.09
CA LEU A 12 3.26 -7.81 -16.67
C LEU A 12 2.92 -9.26 -16.30
N SER A 13 3.69 -9.83 -15.38
CA SER A 13 3.42 -11.13 -14.75
C SER A 13 2.93 -10.94 -13.32
N CYS A 14 1.64 -11.23 -13.08
CA CYS A 14 1.00 -11.10 -11.77
C CYS A 14 0.94 -12.41 -10.98
N LEU A 15 2.01 -13.21 -11.03
CA LEU A 15 2.09 -14.42 -10.22
C LEU A 15 2.06 -14.06 -8.72
N ASP A 16 1.20 -14.71 -7.95
CA ASP A 16 1.03 -14.41 -6.52
C ASP A 16 2.33 -14.62 -5.72
N PRO A 17 2.45 -14.00 -4.53
CA PRO A 17 3.61 -14.23 -3.66
C PRO A 17 3.75 -15.72 -3.32
N GLY A 18 4.99 -16.23 -3.41
CA GLY A 18 5.33 -17.63 -3.10
C GLY A 18 5.15 -18.63 -4.26
N VAL A 19 4.59 -18.23 -5.40
CA VAL A 19 4.38 -19.12 -6.57
C VAL A 19 5.68 -19.36 -7.38
N GLY A 20 6.79 -18.72 -7.01
CA GLY A 20 8.10 -19.01 -7.60
C GLY A 20 8.58 -18.03 -8.68
N LYS A 21 8.09 -16.77 -8.70
CA LYS A 21 8.60 -15.69 -9.59
C LYS A 21 10.14 -15.63 -9.61
N THR A 22 10.74 -15.54 -8.43
CA THR A 22 12.19 -15.47 -8.28
C THR A 22 12.87 -16.75 -8.79
N SER A 23 12.27 -17.93 -8.56
CA SER A 23 12.79 -19.20 -9.08
C SER A 23 12.77 -19.24 -10.60
N ALA A 24 11.69 -18.76 -11.24
CA ALA A 24 11.60 -18.66 -12.69
C ALA A 24 12.71 -17.77 -13.27
N VAL A 25 12.98 -16.60 -12.65
CA VAL A 25 14.09 -15.73 -13.04
C VAL A 25 15.44 -16.43 -12.89
N LYS A 26 15.68 -17.10 -11.76
CA LYS A 26 16.92 -17.85 -11.50
C LYS A 26 17.17 -18.90 -12.58
N HIS A 27 16.19 -19.75 -12.85
CA HIS A 27 16.30 -20.79 -13.86
C HIS A 27 16.49 -20.22 -15.27
N PHE A 28 15.72 -19.19 -15.63
CA PHE A 28 15.86 -18.52 -16.92
C PHE A 28 17.27 -17.95 -17.12
N VAL A 29 17.79 -17.18 -16.14
CA VAL A 29 19.12 -16.57 -16.24
C VAL A 29 20.20 -17.65 -16.36
N ARG A 30 20.16 -18.71 -15.54
CA ARG A 30 21.13 -19.81 -15.61
C ARG A 30 21.10 -20.51 -16.96
N HIS A 31 19.91 -20.79 -17.49
CA HIS A 31 19.75 -21.43 -18.79
C HIS A 31 20.26 -20.54 -19.93
N LEU A 32 19.95 -19.24 -19.89
CA LEU A 32 20.47 -18.27 -20.86
C LEU A 32 22.00 -18.20 -20.83
N LEU A 33 22.60 -18.24 -19.65
CA LEU A 33 24.06 -18.21 -19.50
C LEU A 33 24.72 -19.49 -20.06
N GLY A 34 24.09 -20.64 -19.88
CA GLY A 34 24.59 -21.93 -20.40
C GLY A 34 24.33 -22.18 -21.89
N SER A 35 23.47 -21.38 -22.54
CA SER A 35 23.12 -21.57 -23.94
C SER A 35 24.19 -21.02 -24.89
N SER A 36 24.72 -21.87 -25.76
CA SER A 36 25.69 -21.51 -26.82
C SER A 36 25.10 -20.55 -27.86
N HIS A 37 23.79 -20.62 -28.11
CA HIS A 37 23.09 -19.73 -29.06
C HIS A 37 22.93 -18.30 -28.55
N HIS A 38 23.17 -18.04 -27.26
CA HIS A 38 22.87 -16.76 -26.61
C HIS A 38 24.11 -16.09 -25.99
N GLN A 39 25.31 -16.40 -26.48
CA GLN A 39 26.57 -15.86 -25.92
C GLN A 39 26.63 -14.32 -25.93
N ASP A 40 26.03 -13.68 -26.93
CA ASP A 40 25.96 -12.22 -27.04
C ASP A 40 24.68 -11.60 -26.46
N VAL A 41 23.91 -12.39 -25.71
CA VAL A 41 22.73 -11.91 -24.99
C VAL A 41 23.09 -11.68 -23.53
N ALA A 42 22.70 -10.50 -23.03
CA ALA A 42 22.88 -10.08 -21.65
C ALA A 42 21.56 -9.59 -21.03
N VAL A 43 21.51 -9.69 -19.69
CA VAL A 43 20.34 -9.47 -18.84
C VAL A 43 20.56 -8.28 -17.92
N LEU A 44 19.58 -7.39 -17.84
CA LEU A 44 19.46 -6.35 -16.83
C LEU A 44 18.37 -6.76 -15.83
N VAL A 45 18.72 -6.86 -14.54
CA VAL A 45 17.80 -7.18 -13.45
C VAL A 45 17.66 -5.97 -12.53
N CYS A 46 16.48 -5.39 -12.50
CA CYS A 46 16.15 -4.19 -11.75
C CYS A 46 15.35 -4.55 -10.49
N LEU A 47 15.92 -4.26 -9.32
CA LEU A 47 15.34 -4.59 -8.00
C LEU A 47 15.05 -3.31 -7.21
N THR A 48 14.16 -3.39 -6.22
CA THR A 48 13.86 -2.23 -5.37
C THR A 48 15.01 -1.95 -4.40
N ARG A 49 15.67 -2.99 -3.86
CA ARG A 49 16.69 -2.84 -2.81
C ARG A 49 18.02 -3.55 -3.06
N LYS A 50 19.07 -2.94 -2.51
CA LYS A 50 20.44 -3.48 -2.47
C LYS A 50 20.54 -4.84 -1.76
N ALA A 51 19.75 -5.06 -0.71
CA ALA A 51 19.74 -6.34 0.02
C ALA A 51 19.16 -7.49 -0.82
N GLU A 52 18.18 -7.21 -1.68
CA GLU A 52 17.60 -8.19 -2.60
C GLU A 52 18.61 -8.57 -3.69
N ILE A 53 19.44 -7.62 -4.16
CA ILE A 53 20.55 -7.90 -5.08
C ILE A 53 21.49 -8.97 -4.50
N LYS A 54 21.95 -8.79 -3.26
CA LYS A 54 22.86 -9.73 -2.59
C LYS A 54 22.26 -11.14 -2.52
N ARG A 55 21.05 -11.24 -1.97
CA ARG A 55 20.34 -12.53 -1.84
C ARG A 55 20.12 -13.20 -3.19
N LEU A 56 19.74 -12.44 -4.22
CA LEU A 56 19.46 -13.01 -5.53
C LEU A 56 20.73 -13.54 -6.21
N ILE A 57 21.87 -12.85 -6.07
CA ILE A 57 23.17 -13.32 -6.56
C ILE A 57 23.56 -14.63 -5.88
N GLU A 58 23.51 -14.67 -4.55
CA GLU A 58 23.82 -15.85 -3.74
C GLU A 58 22.95 -17.04 -4.17
N ASP A 59 21.64 -16.83 -4.23
CA ASP A 59 20.69 -17.89 -4.58
C ASP A 59 20.80 -18.36 -6.05
N MET A 60 21.24 -17.49 -6.97
CA MET A 60 21.43 -17.88 -8.37
C MET A 60 22.67 -18.76 -8.55
N GLY A 61 23.67 -18.64 -7.66
CA GLY A 61 24.95 -19.34 -7.78
C GLY A 61 25.75 -18.90 -9.01
N LEU A 62 25.72 -17.61 -9.35
CA LEU A 62 26.48 -17.07 -10.47
C LEU A 62 27.97 -17.00 -10.14
N LEU A 63 28.83 -17.29 -11.12
CA LEU A 63 30.26 -17.05 -10.99
C LEU A 63 30.53 -15.52 -10.98
N PRO A 64 31.52 -15.03 -10.23
CA PRO A 64 31.87 -13.60 -10.23
C PRO A 64 32.05 -13.03 -11.64
N SER A 65 32.64 -13.80 -12.56
CA SER A 65 32.85 -13.43 -13.97
C SER A 65 31.57 -13.23 -14.79
N GLN A 66 30.41 -13.70 -14.32
CA GLN A 66 29.15 -13.69 -15.08
C GLN A 66 28.30 -12.46 -14.80
N PHE A 67 28.52 -11.76 -13.68
CA PHE A 67 27.66 -10.67 -13.25
C PHE A 67 28.44 -9.43 -12.82
N ALA A 68 27.76 -8.29 -12.85
CA ALA A 68 28.21 -7.04 -12.25
C ALA A 68 27.04 -6.38 -11.52
N VAL A 69 27.37 -5.41 -10.67
CA VAL A 69 26.37 -4.66 -9.89
C VAL A 69 26.57 -3.16 -10.09
N LEU A 70 25.46 -2.45 -10.33
CA LEU A 70 25.43 -1.00 -10.50
C LEU A 70 24.44 -0.37 -9.53
N THR A 71 24.96 0.22 -8.47
CA THR A 71 24.24 0.98 -7.44
C THR A 71 25.01 2.23 -7.04
N SER A 72 24.41 3.08 -6.20
CA SER A 72 25.12 4.19 -5.54
C SER A 72 26.08 3.73 -4.45
N ASP A 73 26.07 2.46 -4.07
CA ASP A 73 26.85 1.90 -2.97
C ASP A 73 28.07 1.15 -3.48
N LYS A 74 29.25 1.63 -3.09
CA LYS A 74 30.53 1.05 -3.51
C LYS A 74 30.71 -0.39 -3.01
N ALA A 75 30.23 -0.71 -1.81
CA ALA A 75 30.38 -2.05 -1.24
C ALA A 75 29.51 -3.07 -2.00
N VAL A 76 28.30 -2.67 -2.38
CA VAL A 76 27.40 -3.51 -3.19
C VAL A 76 27.92 -3.67 -4.62
N ASN A 77 28.56 -2.64 -5.17
CA ASN A 77 29.19 -2.72 -6.49
C ASN A 77 30.42 -3.64 -6.50
N ALA A 78 31.07 -3.84 -5.35
CA ALA A 78 32.26 -4.68 -5.20
C ALA A 78 31.95 -6.19 -5.06
N LEU A 79 30.67 -6.59 -5.11
CA LEU A 79 30.27 -8.01 -5.05
C LEU A 79 30.80 -8.83 -6.24
N SER A 80 31.19 -8.18 -7.34
CA SER A 80 31.92 -8.78 -8.44
C SER A 80 33.02 -7.84 -8.93
N PRO A 81 34.21 -8.36 -9.28
CA PRO A 81 35.27 -7.57 -9.91
C PRO A 81 34.99 -7.31 -11.40
N THR A 82 34.00 -7.97 -12.01
CA THR A 82 33.78 -7.92 -13.46
C THR A 82 33.31 -6.53 -13.90
N PRO A 83 33.93 -5.95 -14.95
CA PRO A 83 33.47 -4.71 -15.55
C PRO A 83 32.01 -4.80 -16.00
N LYS A 84 31.26 -3.71 -15.79
CA LYS A 84 29.81 -3.68 -16.07
C LYS A 84 29.50 -3.92 -17.55
N GLN A 85 30.41 -3.55 -18.44
CA GLN A 85 30.29 -3.71 -19.88
C GLN A 85 30.61 -5.14 -20.35
N GLU A 86 31.26 -5.95 -19.50
CA GLU A 86 31.68 -7.32 -19.80
C GLU A 86 30.78 -8.37 -19.13
N ALA A 87 30.08 -8.00 -18.06
CA ALA A 87 29.18 -8.91 -17.37
C ALA A 87 27.90 -9.20 -18.18
N ARG A 88 27.59 -10.50 -18.39
CA ARG A 88 26.35 -10.92 -19.04
C ARG A 88 25.10 -10.65 -18.20
N VAL A 89 25.23 -10.55 -16.87
CA VAL A 89 24.13 -10.15 -15.99
C VAL A 89 24.49 -8.87 -15.25
N LEU A 90 23.64 -7.84 -15.33
CA LEU A 90 23.79 -6.62 -14.55
C LEU A 90 22.63 -6.50 -13.57
N PHE A 91 22.95 -6.49 -12.28
CA PHE A 91 22.01 -6.14 -11.23
C PHE A 91 22.05 -4.65 -10.95
N THR A 92 20.89 -4.03 -10.82
CA THR A 92 20.77 -2.61 -10.49
C THR A 92 19.51 -2.35 -9.70
N THR A 93 19.36 -1.12 -9.20
CA THR A 93 18.12 -0.70 -8.55
C THR A 93 17.23 0.08 -9.49
N HIS A 94 15.92 0.09 -9.23
CA HIS A 94 14.96 0.96 -9.97
C HIS A 94 15.43 2.43 -9.99
N GLN A 95 15.89 2.93 -8.84
CA GLN A 95 16.40 4.30 -8.69
C GLN A 95 17.58 4.57 -9.62
N MET A 96 18.48 3.60 -9.80
CA MET A 96 19.62 3.77 -10.71
C MET A 96 19.17 3.86 -12.16
N VAL A 97 18.19 3.08 -12.59
CA VAL A 97 17.63 3.19 -13.95
C VAL A 97 17.03 4.57 -14.15
N ARG A 98 16.12 5.00 -13.25
CA ARG A 98 15.46 6.31 -13.32
C ARG A 98 16.46 7.47 -13.31
N SER A 99 17.45 7.41 -12.42
CA SER A 99 18.48 8.45 -12.29
C SER A 99 19.39 8.55 -13.52
N ARG A 100 19.71 7.42 -14.17
CA ARG A 100 20.64 7.41 -15.32
C ARG A 100 19.94 7.68 -16.64
N CYS A 101 18.69 7.28 -16.79
CA CYS A 101 17.89 7.64 -17.97
C CYS A 101 17.45 9.10 -17.90
N GLY A 102 16.98 9.60 -16.74
CA GLY A 102 16.81 11.04 -16.48
C GLY A 102 15.88 11.79 -17.44
N GLY A 103 15.04 11.09 -18.23
CA GLY A 103 14.23 11.64 -19.32
C GLY A 103 14.85 11.54 -20.72
N GLY A 104 16.09 11.05 -20.83
CA GLY A 104 16.75 10.68 -22.09
C GLY A 104 16.58 9.20 -22.43
N SER A 105 17.25 8.74 -23.50
CA SER A 105 17.09 7.39 -24.05
C SER A 105 17.79 6.32 -23.21
N PHE A 106 17.18 5.14 -23.01
CA PHE A 106 17.83 3.99 -22.40
C PHE A 106 18.98 3.45 -23.27
N THR A 107 18.82 3.44 -24.59
CA THR A 107 19.84 2.93 -25.52
C THR A 107 21.13 3.73 -25.48
N GLU A 108 21.09 4.99 -25.05
CA GLU A 108 22.27 5.86 -24.97
C GLU A 108 23.02 5.73 -23.64
N VAL A 109 22.43 5.07 -22.64
CA VAL A 109 23.07 4.91 -21.32
C VAL A 109 24.07 3.75 -21.34
N GLU A 110 25.31 4.05 -21.68
CA GLU A 110 26.43 3.09 -21.75
C GLU A 110 26.62 2.25 -20.48
N LYS A 111 26.23 2.79 -19.31
CA LYS A 111 26.31 2.08 -18.02
C LYS A 111 25.43 0.83 -17.97
N PHE A 112 24.43 0.72 -18.85
CA PHE A 112 23.55 -0.45 -18.98
C PHE A 112 23.90 -1.33 -20.18
N HIS A 113 24.99 -1.05 -20.89
CA HIS A 113 25.42 -1.83 -22.06
C HIS A 113 26.23 -3.07 -21.70
N PHE A 114 26.18 -4.05 -22.58
CA PHE A 114 27.04 -5.22 -22.63
C PHE A 114 27.71 -5.24 -24.00
N LYS A 115 29.05 -5.28 -24.03
CA LYS A 115 29.85 -5.18 -25.27
C LYS A 115 29.44 -3.99 -26.17
N GLY A 116 29.20 -2.83 -25.57
CA GLY A 116 28.82 -1.60 -26.29
C GLY A 116 27.38 -1.56 -26.81
N LEU A 117 26.54 -2.56 -26.51
CA LEU A 117 25.13 -2.59 -26.90
C LEU A 117 24.19 -2.63 -25.69
N PRO A 118 22.98 -2.04 -25.78
CA PRO A 118 21.99 -2.15 -24.71
C PRO A 118 21.62 -3.59 -24.39
N ARG A 119 21.48 -3.93 -23.10
CA ARG A 119 21.04 -5.26 -22.68
C ARG A 119 19.66 -5.60 -23.24
N LYS A 120 19.58 -6.75 -23.93
CA LYS A 120 18.40 -7.21 -24.67
C LYS A 120 17.31 -7.75 -23.76
N VAL A 121 17.67 -8.40 -22.66
CA VAL A 121 16.71 -8.93 -21.69
C VAL A 121 16.64 -8.01 -20.50
N ARG A 122 15.45 -7.52 -20.16
CA ARG A 122 15.22 -6.56 -19.07
C ARG A 122 14.14 -7.13 -18.16
N ILE A 123 14.46 -7.23 -16.87
CA ILE A 123 13.57 -7.77 -15.85
C ILE A 123 13.41 -6.70 -14.77
N TRP A 124 12.16 -6.38 -14.45
CA TRP A 124 11.79 -5.43 -13.42
C TRP A 124 11.03 -6.16 -12.31
N ASP A 125 11.63 -6.29 -11.14
CA ASP A 125 11.02 -6.95 -9.99
C ASP A 125 10.29 -5.94 -9.11
N GLU A 126 8.99 -6.19 -8.89
CA GLU A 126 8.03 -5.40 -8.09
C GLU A 126 7.83 -3.93 -8.53
N GLU A 127 6.63 -3.39 -8.32
CA GLU A 127 6.31 -1.96 -8.33
C GLU A 127 6.83 -1.13 -9.53
N MET A 128 6.57 -1.57 -10.77
CA MET A 128 6.88 -0.75 -11.95
C MET A 128 5.84 0.34 -12.14
N LEU A 129 6.14 1.53 -11.62
CA LEU A 129 5.41 2.76 -11.97
C LEU A 129 6.03 3.38 -13.23
N LEU A 130 5.18 3.81 -14.16
CA LEU A 130 5.57 4.58 -15.37
C LEU A 130 6.37 5.84 -15.03
N GLY A 131 6.18 6.34 -13.81
CA GLY A 131 6.94 7.45 -13.30
C GLY A 131 6.61 7.84 -11.88
N GLU A 132 6.75 9.14 -11.60
CA GLU A 132 6.80 9.68 -10.25
C GLU A 132 5.85 10.87 -10.12
N VAL A 133 5.19 10.93 -8.97
CA VAL A 133 4.35 12.05 -8.57
C VAL A 133 5.22 13.06 -7.85
N VAL A 134 5.30 14.28 -8.38
CA VAL A 134 6.06 15.39 -7.80
C VAL A 134 5.10 16.33 -7.11
N THR A 135 5.38 16.67 -5.86
CA THR A 135 4.56 17.56 -5.04
C THR A 135 5.42 18.58 -4.34
N LEU A 136 5.00 19.84 -4.38
CA LEU A 136 5.67 20.93 -3.68
C LEU A 136 4.64 21.78 -2.93
N SER A 137 4.69 21.77 -1.60
CA SER A 137 3.76 22.53 -0.75
C SER A 137 4.23 23.96 -0.49
N ALA A 138 3.29 24.84 -0.14
CA ALA A 138 3.59 26.19 0.33
C ALA A 138 4.53 26.19 1.55
N ASP A 139 4.39 25.22 2.46
CA ASP A 139 5.30 25.06 3.61
C ASP A 139 6.71 24.62 3.17
N ALA A 140 6.80 23.72 2.19
CA ALA A 140 8.07 23.28 1.64
C ALA A 140 8.81 24.43 0.96
N LEU A 141 8.10 25.29 0.22
CA LEU A 141 8.62 26.55 -0.31
C LEU A 141 9.14 27.46 0.81
N GLY A 142 8.36 27.66 1.87
CA GLY A 142 8.76 28.47 3.02
C GLY A 142 10.07 27.99 3.66
N SER A 143 10.28 26.67 3.72
CA SER A 143 11.51 26.07 4.27
C SER A 143 12.78 26.41 3.47
N LEU A 144 12.65 26.81 2.20
CA LEU A 144 13.76 27.20 1.33
C LEU A 144 14.18 28.66 1.51
N LEU A 145 13.33 29.52 2.07
CA LEU A 145 13.57 30.96 2.11
C LEU A 145 14.82 31.33 2.93
N ALA A 146 14.92 30.82 4.16
CA ALA A 146 16.03 31.15 5.06
C ALA A 146 17.41 30.84 4.45
N PRO A 147 17.69 29.62 3.94
CA PRO A 147 18.99 29.32 3.33
C PRO A 147 19.24 30.06 2.02
N LEU A 148 18.21 30.32 1.21
CA LEU A 148 18.39 30.95 -0.10
C LEU A 148 18.58 32.47 -0.05
N ARG A 149 18.06 33.17 0.97
CA ARG A 149 18.11 34.64 1.04
C ARG A 149 19.52 35.20 0.95
N SER A 150 20.50 34.58 1.62
CA SER A 150 21.88 35.08 1.66
C SER A 150 22.68 34.74 0.40
N SER A 151 22.45 33.56 -0.19
CA SER A 151 23.30 33.05 -1.28
C SER A 151 22.66 33.13 -2.67
N CYS A 152 21.33 33.16 -2.76
CA CYS A 152 20.56 33.20 -4.01
C CYS A 152 19.34 34.13 -3.86
N PRO A 153 19.53 35.44 -3.65
CA PRO A 153 18.44 36.36 -3.30
C PRO A 153 17.32 36.43 -4.35
N LYS A 154 17.65 36.34 -5.65
CA LYS A 154 16.66 36.27 -6.73
C LYS A 154 15.79 35.03 -6.65
N LEU A 155 16.39 33.87 -6.36
CA LEU A 155 15.65 32.62 -6.18
C LEU A 155 14.79 32.68 -4.91
N ALA A 156 15.30 33.28 -3.82
CA ALA A 156 14.53 33.46 -2.59
C ALA A 156 13.30 34.36 -2.80
N ALA A 157 13.43 35.43 -3.60
CA ALA A 157 12.30 36.28 -3.99
C ALA A 157 11.26 35.48 -4.77
N LEU A 158 11.69 34.74 -5.80
CA LEU A 158 10.80 33.85 -6.58
C LEU A 158 10.09 32.83 -5.68
N VAL A 159 10.80 32.17 -4.76
CA VAL A 159 10.20 31.22 -3.81
C VAL A 159 9.14 31.90 -2.94
N SER A 160 9.39 33.14 -2.49
CA SER A 160 8.43 33.92 -1.71
C SER A 160 7.17 34.24 -2.51
N ASP A 161 7.34 34.67 -3.78
CA ASP A 161 6.23 34.98 -4.68
C ASP A 161 5.39 33.73 -4.98
N LEU A 162 6.05 32.59 -5.23
CA LEU A 162 5.38 31.30 -5.43
C LEU A 162 4.59 30.88 -4.19
N GLN A 163 5.17 31.02 -2.99
CA GLN A 163 4.50 30.68 -1.74
C GLN A 163 3.24 31.53 -1.54
N GLN A 164 3.33 32.85 -1.79
CA GLN A 164 2.20 33.76 -1.72
C GLN A 164 1.12 33.40 -2.76
N ALA A 165 1.52 33.13 -4.00
CA ALA A 165 0.61 32.75 -5.07
C ALA A 165 -0.15 31.44 -4.74
N PHE A 166 0.55 30.44 -4.17
CA PHE A 166 -0.09 29.20 -3.74
C PHE A 166 -1.14 29.48 -2.67
N ASN A 167 -0.80 30.24 -1.63
CA ASN A 167 -1.74 30.58 -0.56
C ASN A 167 -2.97 31.36 -1.06
N ASN A 168 -2.79 32.25 -2.04
CA ASN A 168 -3.89 33.06 -2.61
C ASN A 168 -4.80 32.27 -3.57
N SER A 169 -4.38 31.09 -4.04
CA SER A 169 -5.13 30.30 -5.03
C SER A 169 -6.34 29.54 -4.46
N ALA A 170 -6.44 29.44 -3.12
CA ALA A 170 -7.37 28.54 -2.43
C ALA A 170 -7.31 27.07 -2.93
N GLY A 171 -6.14 26.64 -3.43
CA GLY A 171 -5.88 25.25 -3.84
C GLY A 171 -6.64 24.79 -5.07
N LYS A 172 -7.07 25.71 -5.95
CA LYS A 172 -7.82 25.37 -7.16
C LYS A 172 -7.09 25.83 -8.42
N GLY A 173 -7.34 25.10 -9.51
CA GLY A 173 -6.85 25.43 -10.84
C GLY A 173 -5.41 25.01 -11.11
N THR A 174 -4.81 25.67 -12.08
CA THR A 174 -3.45 25.40 -12.56
C THR A 174 -2.55 26.60 -12.36
N PHE A 175 -1.26 26.37 -12.19
CA PHE A 175 -0.26 27.42 -12.02
C PHE A 175 0.95 27.16 -12.91
N SER A 176 1.52 28.19 -13.52
CA SER A 176 2.74 28.06 -14.32
C SER A 176 3.96 28.40 -13.47
N ILE A 177 4.79 27.40 -13.17
CA ILE A 177 6.05 27.60 -12.45
C ILE A 177 7.06 28.22 -13.43
N PRO A 178 7.66 29.39 -13.14
CA PRO A 178 8.63 30.00 -14.03
C PRO A 178 9.83 29.10 -14.31
N ASP A 179 10.48 29.29 -15.47
CA ASP A 179 11.75 28.64 -15.75
C ASP A 179 12.83 29.22 -14.84
N ILE A 180 13.17 28.51 -13.77
CA ILE A 180 14.07 28.96 -12.71
C ILE A 180 15.48 29.25 -13.24
N PRO A 181 16.14 28.38 -14.02
CA PRO A 181 17.42 28.70 -14.63
C PRO A 181 17.38 29.98 -15.47
N GLY A 182 16.39 30.15 -16.34
CA GLY A 182 16.25 31.36 -17.17
C GLY A 182 15.89 32.62 -16.37
N THR A 183 15.04 32.49 -15.35
CA THR A 183 14.52 33.63 -14.56
C THR A 183 15.52 34.10 -13.50
N CYS A 184 16.15 33.16 -12.79
CA CYS A 184 17.03 33.45 -11.66
C CYS A 184 18.53 33.41 -12.02
N GLY A 185 18.90 32.80 -13.16
CA GLY A 185 20.30 32.60 -13.55
C GLY A 185 21.04 31.58 -12.66
N VAL A 186 20.31 30.68 -12.00
CA VAL A 186 20.86 29.69 -11.07
C VAL A 186 20.36 28.29 -11.44
N ASP A 187 21.30 27.35 -11.59
CA ASP A 187 20.99 25.94 -11.79
C ASP A 187 20.82 25.20 -10.45
N LEU A 188 20.32 23.96 -10.49
CA LEU A 188 20.09 23.16 -9.28
C LEU A 188 21.39 22.96 -8.48
N ARG A 189 22.56 22.86 -9.13
CA ARG A 189 23.85 22.68 -8.45
C ARG A 189 24.25 23.96 -7.69
N GLY A 190 24.07 25.12 -8.30
CA GLY A 190 24.24 26.42 -7.66
C GLY A 190 23.34 26.57 -6.46
N ALA A 191 22.04 26.29 -6.62
CA ALA A 191 21.07 26.39 -5.52
C ALA A 191 21.33 25.38 -4.39
N ARG A 192 21.80 24.16 -4.70
CA ARG A 192 22.17 23.19 -3.66
C ARG A 192 23.32 23.66 -2.79
N ARG A 193 24.33 24.34 -3.38
CA ARG A 193 25.44 24.93 -2.62
C ARG A 193 24.96 25.99 -1.62
N ALA A 194 23.88 26.70 -1.94
CA ALA A 194 23.26 27.68 -1.05
C ALA A 194 22.55 27.06 0.16
N LEU A 195 22.19 25.77 0.14
CA LEU A 195 21.57 25.11 1.30
C LEU A 195 22.57 24.73 2.42
N GLY A 196 23.87 24.99 2.23
CA GLY A 196 24.92 24.67 3.18
C GLY A 196 25.50 23.26 3.01
N TYR A 197 26.44 22.90 3.90
CA TYR A 197 27.22 21.66 3.81
C TYR A 197 26.39 20.39 4.10
N ILE A 198 25.38 20.50 4.98
CA ILE A 198 24.48 19.39 5.34
C ILE A 198 23.06 19.94 5.41
N PRO A 199 22.37 20.07 4.26
CA PRO A 199 20.99 20.53 4.26
C PRO A 199 20.09 19.49 4.92
N ASN A 200 19.03 19.96 5.58
CA ASN A 200 17.95 19.08 6.02
C ASN A 200 17.41 18.30 4.79
N PRO A 201 17.29 16.96 4.85
CA PRO A 201 16.77 16.16 3.73
C PRO A 201 15.43 16.66 3.17
N ALA A 202 14.55 17.19 4.02
CA ALA A 202 13.26 17.75 3.58
C ALA A 202 13.45 19.02 2.73
N THR A 203 14.34 19.92 3.17
CA THR A 203 14.69 21.15 2.45
C THR A 203 15.40 20.85 1.14
N GLN A 204 16.32 19.88 1.13
CA GLN A 204 16.97 19.43 -0.10
C GLN A 204 15.94 18.85 -1.08
N LYS A 205 15.01 18.02 -0.61
CA LYS A 205 13.94 17.47 -1.44
C LYS A 205 13.05 18.58 -2.00
N ALA A 206 12.65 19.56 -1.18
CA ALA A 206 11.85 20.69 -1.64
C ALA A 206 12.53 21.48 -2.77
N LEU A 207 13.86 21.67 -2.67
CA LEU A 207 14.63 22.31 -3.74
C LEU A 207 14.65 21.47 -5.02
N GLU A 208 14.86 20.16 -4.89
CA GLU A 208 14.85 19.22 -6.03
C GLU A 208 13.47 19.18 -6.71
N ASP A 209 12.39 19.12 -5.93
CA ASP A 209 11.02 19.17 -6.41
C ASP A 209 10.77 20.50 -7.14
N LEU A 210 11.14 21.65 -6.55
CA LEU A 210 10.99 22.97 -7.17
C LEU A 210 11.68 23.04 -8.54
N PHE A 211 12.94 22.61 -8.64
CA PHE A 211 13.65 22.58 -9.93
C PHE A 211 13.06 21.57 -10.91
N SER A 212 12.47 20.47 -10.44
CA SER A 212 11.79 19.50 -11.31
C SER A 212 10.46 20.00 -11.86
N LEU A 213 9.85 20.99 -11.21
CA LEU A 213 8.65 21.69 -11.66
C LEU A 213 8.96 22.97 -12.47
N SER A 214 10.24 23.38 -12.55
CA SER A 214 10.69 24.56 -13.30
C SER A 214 10.17 24.55 -14.74
N GLY A 215 9.52 25.65 -15.15
CA GLY A 215 8.99 25.82 -16.52
C GLY A 215 7.74 24.99 -16.83
N ARG A 216 7.11 24.35 -15.83
CA ARG A 216 5.95 23.47 -16.03
C ARG A 216 4.66 24.11 -15.50
N THR A 217 3.56 23.75 -16.14
CA THR A 217 2.22 24.00 -15.61
C THR A 217 1.84 22.88 -14.66
N VAL A 218 1.54 23.24 -13.42
CA VAL A 218 1.20 22.33 -12.33
C VAL A 218 -0.26 22.49 -11.94
N ARG A 219 -0.84 21.44 -11.36
CA ARG A 219 -2.15 21.54 -10.71
C ARG A 219 -1.98 21.99 -9.27
N LEU A 220 -2.77 22.95 -8.83
CA LEU A 220 -2.86 23.29 -7.41
C LEU A 220 -3.95 22.44 -6.76
N PHE A 221 -3.65 21.95 -5.55
CA PHE A 221 -4.63 21.25 -4.72
C PHE A 221 -4.45 21.63 -3.26
N GLU A 222 -5.55 21.69 -2.52
CA GLU A 222 -5.57 21.82 -1.07
C GLU A 222 -5.63 20.43 -0.43
N ASP A 223 -4.74 20.16 0.51
CA ASP A 223 -4.77 18.91 1.28
C ASP A 223 -5.75 18.98 2.48
N HIS A 224 -5.94 17.86 3.16
CA HIS A 224 -6.79 17.76 4.36
C HIS A 224 -6.34 18.63 5.56
N ARG A 225 -5.17 19.27 5.49
CA ARG A 225 -4.64 20.19 6.50
C ARG A 225 -4.71 21.64 6.03
N HIS A 226 -5.43 21.91 4.94
CA HIS A 226 -5.52 23.23 4.31
C HIS A 226 -4.18 23.73 3.75
N ILE A 227 -3.23 22.84 3.49
CA ILE A 227 -1.95 23.19 2.89
C ILE A 227 -2.07 23.09 1.37
N ILE A 228 -1.80 24.21 0.69
CA ILE A 228 -1.80 24.26 -0.76
C ILE A 228 -0.49 23.67 -1.30
N SER A 229 -0.62 22.79 -2.30
CA SER A 229 0.51 22.15 -2.96
C SER A 229 0.36 22.16 -4.47
N ALA A 230 1.47 22.39 -5.15
CA ALA A 230 1.63 22.09 -6.57
C ALA A 230 1.82 20.58 -6.76
N LEU A 231 1.14 20.05 -7.77
CA LEU A 231 1.16 18.64 -8.16
C LEU A 231 1.48 18.54 -9.65
N ASP A 232 2.45 17.70 -9.97
CA ASP A 232 2.76 17.28 -11.32
C ASP A 232 3.20 15.81 -11.36
N THR A 233 3.33 15.26 -12.56
CA THR A 233 3.85 13.92 -12.81
C THR A 233 5.05 13.99 -13.75
N ARG A 234 5.96 13.03 -13.58
CA ARG A 234 7.13 12.88 -14.45
C ARG A 234 7.25 11.42 -14.87
N GLU A 235 7.59 11.20 -16.14
CA GLU A 235 7.97 9.88 -16.67
C GLU A 235 9.52 9.79 -16.73
N PRO A 236 10.19 9.23 -15.71
CA PRO A 236 11.65 9.08 -15.70
C PRO A 236 12.11 7.88 -16.54
N LEU A 237 11.19 6.98 -16.90
CA LEU A 237 11.49 5.81 -17.73
C LEU A 237 11.22 6.15 -19.19
N PRO A 238 12.21 6.01 -20.07
CA PRO A 238 12.03 6.34 -21.46
C PRO A 238 11.27 5.23 -22.19
N SER A 239 10.57 5.59 -23.27
CA SER A 239 9.77 4.66 -24.08
C SER A 239 10.61 3.54 -24.68
N ASP A 240 11.89 3.79 -24.93
CA ASP A 240 12.82 2.83 -25.51
C ASP A 240 13.36 1.79 -24.49
N PHE A 241 12.96 1.92 -23.21
CA PHE A 241 13.20 0.92 -22.16
C PHE A 241 12.45 -0.40 -22.40
N ALA A 242 11.42 -0.42 -23.26
CA ALA A 242 10.79 -1.66 -23.70
C ALA A 242 11.66 -2.42 -24.75
N PRO A 243 11.65 -3.77 -24.78
CA PRO A 243 10.78 -4.65 -23.99
C PRO A 243 11.29 -4.92 -22.57
N VAL A 244 10.37 -5.13 -21.63
CA VAL A 244 10.68 -5.49 -20.23
C VAL A 244 9.67 -6.47 -19.69
N ALA A 245 10.13 -7.46 -18.90
CA ALA A 245 9.27 -8.31 -18.09
C ALA A 245 9.15 -7.75 -16.68
N ILE A 246 7.93 -7.42 -16.27
CA ILE A 246 7.56 -6.90 -14.95
C ILE A 246 7.06 -8.07 -14.11
N LEU A 247 7.65 -8.26 -12.94
CA LEU A 247 7.30 -9.32 -12.00
C LEU A 247 6.68 -8.68 -10.76
N ASP A 248 5.37 -8.53 -10.74
CA ASP A 248 4.67 -7.82 -9.66
C ASP A 248 3.41 -8.59 -9.27
N ALA A 249 3.43 -9.18 -8.09
CA ALA A 249 2.31 -9.95 -7.55
C ALA A 249 1.04 -9.11 -7.40
N SER A 250 1.23 -7.83 -7.07
CA SER A 250 0.13 -6.89 -6.84
C SER A 250 -0.53 -6.40 -8.12
N GLY A 251 0.05 -6.69 -9.29
CA GLY A 251 -0.47 -6.19 -10.56
C GLY A 251 -1.90 -6.63 -10.89
N ARG A 252 -2.42 -7.68 -10.23
CA ARG A 252 -3.82 -8.11 -10.35
C ARG A 252 -4.82 -7.25 -9.55
N VAL A 253 -4.37 -6.57 -8.50
CA VAL A 253 -5.22 -5.71 -7.64
C VAL A 253 -4.98 -4.23 -7.87
N ARG A 254 -3.84 -3.85 -8.44
CA ARG A 254 -3.48 -2.45 -8.66
C ARG A 254 -4.14 -1.89 -9.92
N TYR A 255 -5.11 -1.00 -9.70
CA TYR A 255 -5.78 -0.25 -10.76
C TYR A 255 -4.84 0.59 -11.67
N PRO A 256 -3.69 1.13 -11.20
CA PRO A 256 -2.69 1.73 -12.08
C PRO A 256 -2.29 0.87 -13.29
N TYR A 257 -2.10 -0.44 -13.12
CA TYR A 257 -1.79 -1.31 -14.26
C TYR A 257 -2.99 -1.49 -15.20
N GLU A 258 -4.23 -1.50 -14.68
CA GLU A 258 -5.44 -1.54 -15.52
C GLU A 258 -5.58 -0.29 -16.38
N LEU A 259 -5.27 0.89 -15.84
CA LEU A 259 -5.24 2.14 -16.60
C LEU A 259 -4.14 2.11 -17.67
N TRP A 260 -2.96 1.61 -17.32
CA TRP A 260 -1.84 1.50 -18.25
C TRP A 260 -2.14 0.52 -19.40
N GLU A 261 -2.75 -0.63 -19.10
CA GLU A 261 -3.17 -1.63 -20.07
C GLU A 261 -4.21 -1.09 -21.07
N LYS A 262 -5.18 -0.30 -20.60
CA LYS A 262 -6.22 0.31 -21.44
C LYS A 262 -5.72 1.54 -22.21
N GLY A 263 -4.69 2.21 -21.69
CA GLY A 263 -4.12 3.42 -22.27
C GLY A 263 -3.08 3.14 -23.36
N PRO A 264 -2.47 4.20 -23.94
CA PRO A 264 -1.47 4.09 -25.00
C PRO A 264 -0.08 3.68 -24.48
N GLY A 265 -0.01 2.95 -23.36
CA GLY A 265 1.24 2.66 -22.67
C GLY A 265 1.88 1.32 -23.01
N GLY A 266 1.24 0.48 -23.82
CA GLY A 266 1.84 -0.76 -24.33
C GLY A 266 2.10 -1.82 -23.25
N LEU A 267 1.30 -1.81 -22.16
CA LEU A 267 1.33 -2.87 -21.15
C LEU A 267 0.54 -4.08 -21.67
N VAL A 268 1.16 -5.26 -21.58
CA VAL A 268 0.56 -6.54 -21.94
C VAL A 268 0.56 -7.41 -20.69
N ARG A 269 -0.63 -7.71 -20.16
CA ARG A 269 -0.78 -8.66 -19.06
C ARG A 269 -0.53 -10.08 -19.57
N LEU A 270 0.43 -10.76 -18.96
CA LEU A 270 0.69 -12.17 -19.20
C LEU A 270 -0.36 -13.02 -18.49
N LYS A 271 -0.43 -14.30 -18.84
CA LYS A 271 -1.39 -15.23 -18.23
C LYS A 271 -1.19 -15.28 -16.71
N ASP A 272 -2.26 -15.01 -15.98
CA ASP A 272 -2.27 -15.11 -14.53
C ASP A 272 -2.33 -16.58 -14.07
N ALA A 273 -1.73 -16.84 -12.91
CA ALA A 273 -1.85 -18.12 -12.20
C ALA A 273 -2.23 -17.81 -10.74
N PRO A 274 -3.53 -17.52 -10.48
CA PRO A 274 -3.97 -17.10 -9.16
C PRO A 274 -3.87 -18.26 -8.18
N LYS A 275 -3.42 -17.92 -6.97
CA LYS A 275 -3.36 -18.83 -5.84
C LYS A 275 -4.72 -18.85 -5.12
N SER A 276 -5.17 -20.01 -4.67
CA SER A 276 -6.35 -20.10 -3.80
C SER A 276 -5.99 -19.67 -2.37
N TYR A 277 -6.80 -18.80 -1.78
CA TYR A 277 -6.66 -18.34 -0.39
C TYR A 277 -7.71 -18.95 0.53
N CYS A 278 -8.23 -20.14 0.22
CA CYS A 278 -9.28 -20.79 1.03
C CYS A 278 -8.89 -21.09 2.48
N ASP A 279 -7.59 -21.24 2.76
CA ASP A 279 -7.07 -21.51 4.10
C ASP A 279 -6.68 -20.21 4.84
N LEU A 280 -7.05 -19.04 4.29
CA LEU A 280 -6.92 -17.73 4.94
C LEU A 280 -8.26 -17.31 5.55
N SER A 281 -8.25 -17.08 6.86
CA SER A 281 -9.35 -16.44 7.59
C SER A 281 -9.00 -14.99 7.89
N ILE A 282 -9.90 -14.06 7.56
CA ILE A 282 -9.72 -12.62 7.79
C ILE A 282 -10.83 -12.10 8.68
N GLU A 283 -10.47 -11.50 9.81
CA GLU A 283 -11.39 -10.72 10.63
C GLU A 283 -11.10 -9.22 10.46
N VAL A 284 -12.13 -8.41 10.27
CA VAL A 284 -11.97 -6.95 10.12
C VAL A 284 -12.59 -6.21 11.28
N LEU A 285 -11.79 -5.36 11.93
CA LEU A 285 -12.26 -4.38 12.91
C LEU A 285 -12.55 -3.07 12.18
N GLU A 286 -13.82 -2.69 12.13
CA GLU A 286 -14.30 -1.50 11.41
C GLU A 286 -14.03 -0.21 12.19
N GLN A 287 -12.75 0.13 12.32
CA GLN A 287 -12.27 1.34 13.00
C GLN A 287 -11.18 2.03 12.19
N GLY A 288 -11.06 3.35 12.38
CA GLY A 288 -9.96 4.11 11.80
C GLY A 288 -8.61 3.55 12.27
N GLY A 289 -7.75 3.18 11.31
CA GLY A 289 -6.39 2.68 11.57
C GLY A 289 -5.29 3.54 10.92
N SER A 290 -5.63 4.75 10.49
CA SER A 290 -4.65 5.68 9.89
C SER A 290 -3.72 6.26 10.96
N LYS A 291 -2.70 7.00 10.53
CA LYS A 291 -1.82 7.73 11.46
C LYS A 291 -2.60 8.68 12.38
N SER A 292 -3.61 9.38 11.85
CA SER A 292 -4.45 10.28 12.67
C SER A 292 -5.32 9.49 13.64
N SER A 293 -5.83 8.32 13.26
CA SER A 293 -6.61 7.47 14.19
C SER A 293 -5.75 6.94 15.33
N TRP A 294 -4.49 6.62 15.09
CA TRP A 294 -3.53 6.25 16.15
C TRP A 294 -3.22 7.39 17.12
N TYR A 295 -3.32 8.65 16.65
CA TYR A 295 -3.15 9.82 17.51
C TYR A 295 -4.38 10.08 18.39
N SER A 296 -5.59 9.97 17.84
CA SER A 296 -6.83 10.26 18.57
C SER A 296 -7.36 9.09 19.41
N ASN A 297 -7.22 7.85 18.92
CA ASN A 297 -7.84 6.65 19.49
C ASN A 297 -6.82 5.54 19.82
N GLY A 298 -5.54 5.89 19.96
CA GLY A 298 -4.44 4.93 20.12
C GLY A 298 -4.65 3.92 21.24
N ASP A 299 -5.12 4.36 22.41
CA ASP A 299 -5.35 3.50 23.58
C ASP A 299 -6.47 2.46 23.33
N GLN A 300 -7.51 2.84 22.59
CA GLN A 300 -8.56 1.91 22.21
C GLN A 300 -8.01 0.85 21.25
N LEU A 301 -7.39 1.29 20.14
CA LEU A 301 -6.80 0.38 19.14
C LEU A 301 -5.80 -0.58 19.78
N PHE A 302 -5.02 -0.08 20.72
CA PHE A 302 -4.07 -0.87 21.48
C PHE A 302 -4.73 -1.94 22.35
N ARG A 303 -5.79 -1.60 23.09
CA ARG A 303 -6.56 -2.59 23.88
C ARG A 303 -7.15 -3.70 23.01
N GLU A 304 -7.65 -3.35 21.82
CA GLU A 304 -8.15 -4.34 20.85
C GLU A 304 -7.05 -5.31 20.45
N ILE A 305 -5.85 -4.79 20.11
CA ILE A 305 -4.70 -5.61 19.73
C ILE A 305 -4.30 -6.55 20.87
N ILE A 306 -4.13 -6.03 22.09
CA ILE A 306 -3.75 -6.84 23.26
C ILE A 306 -4.72 -7.99 23.46
N ALA A 307 -6.01 -7.68 23.47
CA ALA A 307 -6.99 -8.70 23.73
C ALA A 307 -7.11 -9.71 22.58
N LYS A 308 -6.87 -9.30 21.33
CA LYS A 308 -6.76 -10.25 20.22
C LYS A 308 -5.54 -11.17 20.37
N LEU A 309 -4.37 -10.64 20.73
CA LEU A 309 -3.17 -11.44 21.01
C LEU A 309 -3.43 -12.45 22.14
N ASN A 310 -4.12 -12.03 23.20
CA ASN A 310 -4.46 -12.87 24.35
C ASN A 310 -5.47 -13.99 24.01
N THR A 311 -6.11 -14.00 22.84
CA THR A 311 -6.93 -15.15 22.42
C THR A 311 -6.10 -16.40 22.14
N LYS A 312 -4.80 -16.23 21.84
CA LYS A 312 -3.86 -17.32 21.54
C LYS A 312 -2.48 -17.01 22.16
N PRO A 313 -2.37 -17.04 23.50
CA PRO A 313 -1.18 -16.56 24.21
C PRO A 313 0.08 -17.42 23.97
N ASN A 314 -0.11 -18.66 23.50
CA ASN A 314 0.96 -19.63 23.25
C ASN A 314 1.32 -19.78 21.76
N GLU A 315 0.70 -18.99 20.87
CA GLU A 315 0.99 -19.02 19.45
C GLU A 315 1.88 -17.84 19.04
N ARG A 316 2.58 -17.99 17.91
CA ARG A 316 3.38 -16.90 17.33
C ARG A 316 2.49 -15.91 16.57
N TRP A 317 2.84 -14.63 16.69
CA TRP A 317 2.12 -13.52 16.09
C TRP A 317 3.05 -12.58 15.33
N LEU A 318 2.55 -12.02 14.24
CA LEU A 318 3.17 -10.92 13.53
C LEU A 318 2.25 -9.69 13.59
N VAL A 319 2.74 -8.58 14.14
CA VAL A 319 2.01 -7.31 14.17
C VAL A 319 2.65 -6.33 13.20
N ILE A 320 1.92 -5.94 12.16
CA ILE A 320 2.31 -4.91 11.20
C ILE A 320 1.62 -3.60 11.56
N HIS A 321 2.38 -2.56 11.89
CA HIS A 321 1.83 -1.32 12.46
C HIS A 321 2.37 -0.03 11.83
N GLN A 322 1.73 1.10 12.15
CA GLN A 322 2.27 2.43 11.80
C GLN A 322 3.54 2.70 12.59
N LYS A 323 4.59 3.22 11.94
CA LYS A 323 5.90 3.50 12.59
C LYS A 323 5.75 4.34 13.87
N ASP A 324 4.86 5.31 13.84
CA ASP A 324 4.66 6.27 14.94
C ASP A 324 3.47 5.88 15.85
N ALA A 325 2.95 4.66 15.74
CA ALA A 325 1.87 4.17 16.60
C ALA A 325 2.28 4.26 18.08
N LEU A 326 1.44 4.91 18.90
CA LEU A 326 1.75 5.26 20.28
C LEU A 326 3.12 5.95 20.43
N GLN A 327 3.42 6.91 19.56
CA GLN A 327 4.71 7.63 19.53
C GLN A 327 5.91 6.68 19.34
N GLY A 328 5.71 5.59 18.59
CA GLY A 328 6.72 4.57 18.34
C GLY A 328 6.88 3.53 19.47
N LYS A 329 6.03 3.58 20.51
CA LYS A 329 6.13 2.70 21.69
C LYS A 329 5.21 1.48 21.64
N LEU A 330 4.44 1.30 20.56
CA LEU A 330 3.50 0.16 20.45
C LEU A 330 4.15 -1.20 20.74
N PRO A 331 5.31 -1.58 20.15
CA PRO A 331 5.92 -2.88 20.46
C PRO A 331 6.22 -3.07 21.95
N LYS A 332 6.81 -2.05 22.59
CA LYS A 332 7.14 -2.07 24.02
C LYS A 332 5.89 -2.26 24.88
N HIS A 333 4.85 -1.46 24.64
CA HIS A 333 3.62 -1.57 25.43
C HIS A 333 2.89 -2.91 25.20
N VAL A 334 2.96 -3.47 23.98
CA VAL A 334 2.39 -4.81 23.71
C VAL A 334 3.12 -5.88 24.52
N GLN A 335 4.46 -5.84 24.53
CA GLN A 335 5.27 -6.79 25.28
C GLN A 335 5.03 -6.71 26.80
N GLU A 336 4.71 -5.53 27.33
CA GLU A 336 4.44 -5.31 28.76
C GLU A 336 3.06 -5.81 29.23
N MET A 337 2.08 -5.95 28.33
CA MET A 337 0.68 -6.23 28.69
C MET A 337 0.07 -7.50 28.12
N VAL A 338 0.78 -8.21 27.24
CA VAL A 338 0.31 -9.50 26.74
C VAL A 338 0.44 -10.56 27.83
N GLN A 339 -0.52 -11.49 27.90
CA GLN A 339 -0.52 -12.56 28.90
C GLN A 339 0.44 -13.72 28.55
N GLY A 340 0.82 -13.84 27.27
CA GLY A 340 1.73 -14.87 26.76
C GLY A 340 3.19 -14.45 26.79
N ALA A 341 4.08 -15.32 26.28
CA ALA A 341 5.50 -15.02 26.18
C ALA A 341 5.74 -13.90 25.13
N PRO A 342 6.35 -12.76 25.51
CA PRO A 342 6.55 -11.63 24.59
C PRO A 342 7.37 -11.99 23.34
N ASP A 343 8.28 -12.96 23.44
CA ASP A 343 9.15 -13.42 22.35
C ASP A 343 8.38 -14.14 21.22
N LEU A 344 7.13 -14.54 21.45
CA LEU A 344 6.26 -15.10 20.43
C LEU A 344 5.69 -14.02 19.49
N ILE A 345 5.88 -12.73 19.80
CA ILE A 345 5.29 -11.61 19.07
C ILE A 345 6.39 -10.86 18.32
N SER A 346 6.30 -10.92 17.00
CA SER A 346 7.18 -10.18 16.09
C SER A 346 6.50 -8.91 15.60
N PHE A 347 7.29 -7.86 15.37
CA PHE A 347 6.79 -6.57 14.91
C PHE A 347 7.43 -6.16 13.57
N LEU A 348 6.61 -5.58 12.71
CA LEU A 348 7.05 -4.88 11.51
C LEU A 348 6.29 -3.56 11.40
N HIS A 349 6.94 -2.52 10.87
CA HIS A 349 6.21 -1.31 10.54
C HIS A 349 5.94 -1.20 9.04
N TRP A 350 4.89 -0.47 8.68
CA TRP A 350 4.65 -0.04 7.30
C TRP A 350 5.90 0.66 6.76
N GLY A 351 6.32 0.31 5.54
CA GLY A 351 7.64 0.65 4.96
C GLY A 351 8.74 -0.40 5.16
N ALA A 352 8.88 -1.02 6.35
CA ALA A 352 9.86 -2.10 6.57
C ALA A 352 9.33 -3.50 6.24
N HIS A 353 8.01 -3.66 6.15
CA HIS A 353 7.38 -4.93 5.78
C HIS A 353 7.75 -5.43 4.38
N GLN A 354 8.21 -4.58 3.46
CA GLN A 354 8.68 -5.05 2.18
C GLN A 354 9.97 -5.89 2.38
N GLY A 355 10.19 -6.98 1.63
CA GLY A 355 11.54 -7.59 1.44
C GLY A 355 12.12 -8.53 2.49
N THR A 356 11.41 -8.76 3.60
CA THR A 356 11.77 -9.81 4.56
C THR A 356 10.88 -11.04 4.39
N ASN A 357 11.47 -12.23 4.58
CA ASN A 357 10.77 -13.52 4.63
C ASN A 357 10.88 -14.17 6.03
N ALA A 358 11.42 -13.45 7.02
CA ALA A 358 11.73 -13.98 8.35
C ALA A 358 10.50 -14.46 9.15
N TYR A 359 9.29 -14.11 8.69
CA TYR A 359 8.03 -14.37 9.38
C TYR A 359 7.10 -15.28 8.56
N SER A 360 7.61 -15.89 7.49
CA SER A 360 6.81 -16.69 6.53
C SER A 360 6.30 -18.02 7.10
N ASP A 361 6.62 -18.32 8.35
CA ASP A 361 6.16 -19.44 9.16
C ASP A 361 5.06 -19.06 10.17
N ILE A 362 4.86 -17.76 10.44
CA ILE A 362 3.88 -17.28 11.42
C ILE A 362 2.45 -17.37 10.85
N THR A 363 1.54 -17.98 11.61
CA THR A 363 0.15 -18.23 11.21
C THR A 363 -0.83 -17.13 11.60
N ASN A 364 -0.54 -16.35 12.64
CA ASN A 364 -1.42 -15.26 13.10
C ASN A 364 -0.80 -13.90 12.81
N VAL A 365 -1.53 -13.03 12.12
CA VAL A 365 -1.05 -11.69 11.72
C VAL A 365 -2.08 -10.62 12.02
N ILE A 366 -1.64 -9.51 12.62
CA ILE A 366 -2.44 -8.32 12.84
C ILE A 366 -1.92 -7.20 11.94
N LEU A 367 -2.79 -6.65 11.10
CA LEU A 367 -2.56 -5.36 10.45
C LEU A 367 -3.17 -4.27 11.34
N ALA A 368 -2.32 -3.67 12.19
CA ALA A 368 -2.65 -2.64 13.16
C ALA A 368 -2.84 -1.28 12.48
N GLY A 369 -3.86 -1.22 11.62
CA GLY A 369 -4.12 -0.13 10.69
C GLY A 369 -3.52 -0.38 9.32
N THR A 370 -4.04 0.31 8.30
CA THR A 370 -3.59 0.20 6.91
C THR A 370 -2.74 1.39 6.48
N LEU A 371 -1.90 1.21 5.46
CA LEU A 371 -1.13 2.30 4.88
C LEU A 371 -2.00 3.11 3.92
N PHE A 372 -2.12 4.42 4.21
CA PHE A 372 -2.79 5.40 3.35
C PHE A 372 -1.72 6.31 2.75
N LEU A 373 -1.68 6.42 1.43
CA LEU A 373 -0.94 7.47 0.74
C LEU A 373 -1.70 8.81 0.84
N PRO A 374 -0.99 9.95 0.76
CA PRO A 374 -1.62 11.26 0.59
C PRO A 374 -2.45 11.33 -0.70
N ASP A 375 -3.50 12.16 -0.73
CA ASP A 375 -4.41 12.24 -1.88
C ASP A 375 -3.74 12.62 -3.18
N CYS A 376 -2.75 13.51 -3.13
CA CYS A 376 -1.94 13.87 -4.29
C CYS A 376 -1.25 12.68 -4.96
N GLN A 377 -0.86 11.67 -4.19
CA GLN A 377 -0.27 10.45 -4.74
C GLN A 377 -1.31 9.66 -5.52
N TYR A 378 -2.53 9.51 -5.01
CA TYR A 378 -3.59 8.81 -5.75
C TYR A 378 -3.97 9.56 -7.03
N ILE A 379 -4.09 10.88 -6.97
CA ILE A 379 -4.38 11.73 -8.14
C ILE A 379 -3.26 11.59 -9.16
N GLY A 380 -2.01 11.86 -8.78
CA GLY A 380 -0.87 11.79 -9.67
C GLY A 380 -0.66 10.40 -10.28
N LEU A 381 -0.80 9.33 -9.49
CA LEU A 381 -0.72 7.96 -10.01
C LEU A 381 -1.82 7.66 -11.04
N THR A 382 -3.03 8.17 -10.82
CA THR A 382 -4.15 7.98 -11.76
C THR A 382 -3.84 8.67 -13.09
N HIS A 383 -3.41 9.94 -13.06
CA HIS A 383 -3.01 10.70 -14.25
C HIS A 383 -1.87 10.04 -15.01
N LEU A 384 -0.80 9.71 -14.30
CA LEU A 384 0.38 9.07 -14.85
C LEU A 384 0.05 7.72 -15.52
N SER A 385 -0.75 6.90 -14.86
CA SER A 385 -1.12 5.57 -15.39
C SER A 385 -2.08 5.64 -16.57
N ALA A 386 -2.97 6.64 -16.58
CA ALA A 386 -3.87 6.92 -17.69
C ALA A 386 -3.21 7.67 -18.85
N LYS A 387 -1.97 8.16 -18.67
CA LYS A 387 -1.27 9.08 -19.58
C LYS A 387 -2.08 10.33 -19.91
N VAL A 388 -2.73 10.89 -18.89
CA VAL A 388 -3.51 12.13 -18.99
C VAL A 388 -2.75 13.25 -18.27
N PRO A 389 -2.53 14.42 -18.90
CA PRO A 389 -1.88 15.56 -18.25
C PRO A 389 -2.48 15.88 -16.88
N ILE A 390 -1.65 16.27 -15.91
CA ILE A 390 -2.10 16.56 -14.54
C ILE A 390 -3.10 17.73 -14.45
N THR A 391 -3.05 18.61 -15.45
CA THR A 391 -3.90 19.80 -15.60
C THR A 391 -5.32 19.47 -16.02
N ASP A 392 -5.54 18.29 -16.58
CA ASP A 392 -6.84 17.88 -17.08
C ASP A 392 -7.67 17.31 -15.92
N GLU A 393 -8.99 17.25 -16.09
CA GLU A 393 -9.86 16.60 -15.10
C GLU A 393 -9.97 15.10 -15.38
N LEU A 394 -9.90 14.30 -14.31
CA LEU A 394 -10.21 12.88 -14.35
C LEU A 394 -11.46 12.60 -13.50
N PRO A 395 -12.28 11.61 -13.88
CA PRO A 395 -13.41 11.21 -13.06
C PRO A 395 -12.96 10.75 -11.68
N ASP A 396 -13.63 11.25 -10.62
CA ASP A 396 -13.35 10.84 -9.24
C ASP A 396 -13.40 9.32 -9.02
N VAL A 397 -14.21 8.62 -9.82
CA VAL A 397 -14.31 7.16 -9.79
C VAL A 397 -12.97 6.50 -10.09
N ALA A 398 -12.18 7.04 -11.03
CA ALA A 398 -10.86 6.51 -11.36
C ALA A 398 -9.88 6.71 -10.20
N ILE A 399 -9.87 7.89 -9.57
CA ILE A 399 -9.02 8.18 -8.41
C ILE A 399 -9.40 7.29 -7.22
N ARG A 400 -10.70 7.08 -6.97
CA ARG A 400 -11.18 6.16 -5.92
C ARG A 400 -10.75 4.72 -6.19
N LYS A 401 -10.82 4.25 -7.43
CA LYS A 401 -10.33 2.91 -7.81
C LYS A 401 -8.82 2.78 -7.65
N THR A 402 -8.04 3.80 -8.02
CA THR A 402 -6.60 3.86 -7.75
C THR A 402 -6.31 3.74 -6.26
N ARG A 403 -6.97 4.55 -5.43
CA ARG A 403 -6.83 4.50 -3.96
C ARG A 403 -7.10 3.10 -3.41
N LEU A 404 -8.20 2.49 -3.84
CA LEU A 404 -8.60 1.16 -3.39
C LEU A 404 -7.59 0.09 -3.82
N GLY A 405 -7.12 0.12 -5.07
CA GLY A 405 -6.09 -0.79 -5.58
C GLY A 405 -4.76 -0.68 -4.82
N GLU A 406 -4.36 0.53 -4.41
CA GLU A 406 -3.18 0.72 -3.56
C GLU A 406 -3.39 0.18 -2.13
N HIS A 407 -4.60 0.30 -1.56
CA HIS A 407 -4.90 -0.38 -0.30
C HIS A 407 -4.79 -1.90 -0.42
N GLN A 408 -5.36 -2.49 -1.47
CA GLN A 408 -5.25 -3.92 -1.74
C GLN A 408 -3.77 -4.34 -1.90
N HIS A 409 -2.97 -3.55 -2.61
CA HIS A 409 -1.52 -3.77 -2.75
C HIS A 409 -0.82 -3.86 -1.39
N PHE A 410 -0.99 -2.85 -0.53
CA PHE A 410 -0.31 -2.84 0.77
C PHE A 410 -0.78 -3.97 1.69
N ILE A 411 -2.08 -4.29 1.68
CA ILE A 411 -2.63 -5.41 2.45
C ILE A 411 -2.08 -6.75 1.93
N LEU A 412 -2.05 -6.96 0.61
CA LEU A 412 -1.48 -8.15 -0.02
C LEU A 412 0.00 -8.32 0.37
N GLN A 413 0.80 -7.26 0.22
CA GLN A 413 2.23 -7.28 0.55
C GLN A 413 2.50 -7.47 2.05
N GLY A 414 1.65 -6.88 2.91
CA GLY A 414 1.73 -7.01 4.36
C GLY A 414 1.36 -8.42 4.83
N LEU A 415 0.19 -8.94 4.44
CA LEU A 415 -0.24 -10.29 4.82
C LEU A 415 0.70 -11.35 4.28
N CYS A 416 1.20 -11.23 3.04
CA CYS A 416 2.19 -12.15 2.47
C CYS A 416 3.61 -12.03 3.07
N ARG A 417 3.76 -11.45 4.25
CA ARG A 417 4.91 -11.65 5.14
C ARG A 417 4.74 -12.82 6.09
N ALA A 418 3.49 -13.18 6.39
CA ALA A 418 3.12 -14.34 7.19
C ALA A 418 3.07 -15.63 6.33
N SER A 419 2.65 -16.73 6.96
CA SER A 419 2.46 -18.05 6.35
C SER A 419 1.64 -18.09 5.07
N VAL A 420 0.64 -17.20 4.92
CA VAL A 420 -0.18 -17.07 3.70
C VAL A 420 0.63 -16.91 2.41
N ARG A 421 1.89 -16.44 2.50
CA ARG A 421 2.83 -16.40 1.38
C ARG A 421 3.15 -17.79 0.84
N GLY A 422 3.34 -18.78 1.69
CA GLY A 422 3.69 -20.14 1.31
C GLY A 422 2.54 -20.85 0.60
N SER A 423 2.86 -21.78 -0.30
CA SER A 423 1.86 -22.57 -1.02
C SER A 423 1.84 -24.01 -0.52
N ASN A 424 0.66 -24.62 -0.54
CA ASN A 424 0.41 -26.04 -0.37
C ASN A 424 -0.40 -26.52 -1.58
N GLY A 425 0.27 -27.02 -2.62
CA GLY A 425 -0.33 -27.20 -3.94
C GLY A 425 -0.76 -25.85 -4.53
N ASP A 426 -2.03 -25.75 -4.92
CA ASP A 426 -2.68 -24.54 -5.46
C ASP A 426 -3.18 -23.57 -4.37
N LYS A 427 -3.14 -23.98 -3.09
CA LYS A 427 -3.65 -23.22 -1.94
C LYS A 427 -2.56 -22.45 -1.19
N CYS A 428 -2.96 -21.44 -0.44
CA CYS A 428 -2.11 -20.83 0.59
C CYS A 428 -1.94 -21.76 1.79
N LYS A 429 -0.86 -21.56 2.55
CA LYS A 429 -0.76 -22.17 3.88
C LYS A 429 -1.81 -21.53 4.83
N PRO A 430 -2.27 -22.28 5.84
CA PRO A 430 -3.23 -21.78 6.82
C PRO A 430 -2.76 -20.50 7.51
N CYS A 431 -3.63 -19.50 7.59
CA CYS A 431 -3.32 -18.21 8.22
C CYS A 431 -4.57 -17.52 8.76
N ASN A 432 -4.45 -16.87 9.93
CA ASN A 432 -5.46 -16.00 10.52
C ASN A 432 -4.96 -14.56 10.45
N ALA A 433 -5.71 -13.70 9.76
CA ALA A 433 -5.42 -12.29 9.61
C ALA A 433 -6.48 -11.45 10.34
N TYR A 434 -6.01 -10.44 11.07
CA TYR A 434 -6.86 -9.49 11.79
C TYR A 434 -6.52 -8.09 11.31
N ILE A 435 -7.48 -7.38 10.71
CA ILE A 435 -7.23 -6.11 10.01
C ILE A 435 -8.04 -5.01 10.68
N ILE A 436 -7.38 -3.93 11.09
CA ILE A 436 -8.05 -2.69 11.51
C ILE A 436 -8.18 -1.79 10.28
N ALA A 437 -9.39 -1.56 9.81
CA ALA A 437 -9.67 -0.74 8.63
C ALA A 437 -10.98 0.05 8.79
N ALA A 438 -10.99 1.30 8.34
CA ALA A 438 -12.19 2.14 8.42
C ALA A 438 -13.28 1.63 7.48
N ASN A 439 -14.55 1.60 7.92
CA ASN A 439 -15.69 1.19 7.08
C ASN A 439 -15.74 1.99 5.75
N GLY A 440 -15.60 3.33 5.83
CA GLY A 440 -15.59 4.21 4.66
C GLY A 440 -14.39 4.07 3.70
N SER A 441 -13.40 3.22 4.00
CA SER A 441 -12.25 2.98 3.10
C SER A 441 -12.58 2.07 1.92
N GLY A 442 -13.67 1.29 2.00
CA GLY A 442 -14.03 0.26 1.01
C GLY A 442 -13.18 -1.02 1.10
N ILE A 443 -12.16 -1.07 1.97
CA ILE A 443 -11.21 -2.19 2.08
C ILE A 443 -11.94 -3.52 2.30
N ARG A 444 -12.89 -3.56 3.24
CA ARG A 444 -13.61 -4.80 3.59
C ARG A 444 -14.29 -5.44 2.36
N GLY A 445 -14.92 -4.63 1.52
CA GLY A 445 -15.62 -5.09 0.33
C GLY A 445 -14.70 -5.69 -0.74
N GLU A 446 -13.40 -5.35 -0.70
CA GLU A 446 -12.41 -5.77 -1.67
C GLU A 446 -11.52 -6.92 -1.20
N LEU A 447 -11.62 -7.34 0.08
CA LEU A 447 -10.76 -8.39 0.62
C LEU A 447 -10.95 -9.73 -0.09
N ALA A 448 -12.18 -10.11 -0.43
CA ALA A 448 -12.46 -11.35 -1.16
C ALA A 448 -11.88 -11.35 -2.60
N LYS A 449 -11.81 -10.18 -3.25
CA LYS A 449 -11.12 -10.01 -4.54
C LYS A 449 -9.59 -10.04 -4.36
N THR A 450 -9.12 -9.45 -3.26
CA THR A 450 -7.69 -9.42 -2.91
C THR A 450 -7.20 -10.82 -2.54
N PHE A 451 -8.01 -11.65 -1.90
CA PHE A 451 -7.67 -13.02 -1.49
C PHE A 451 -8.78 -13.98 -1.90
N PRO A 452 -8.80 -14.41 -3.18
CA PRO A 452 -9.85 -15.29 -3.68
C PRO A 452 -10.01 -16.55 -2.83
N GLY A 453 -11.23 -16.77 -2.34
CA GLY A 453 -11.59 -17.94 -1.53
C GLY A 453 -11.42 -17.78 -0.02
N CYS A 454 -10.87 -16.67 0.48
CA CYS A 454 -10.70 -16.46 1.92
C CYS A 454 -12.04 -16.44 2.67
N THR A 455 -12.01 -16.81 3.95
CA THR A 455 -13.15 -16.61 4.87
C THR A 455 -13.08 -15.20 5.46
N LEU A 456 -14.17 -14.44 5.39
CA LEU A 456 -14.23 -13.07 5.91
C LEU A 456 -15.29 -12.97 7.03
N SER A 457 -14.88 -12.46 8.20
CA SER A 457 -15.75 -12.21 9.34
C SER A 457 -15.43 -10.88 10.03
N THR A 458 -16.21 -10.52 11.05
CA THR A 458 -16.05 -9.26 11.79
C THR A 458 -15.21 -9.48 13.04
N TRP A 459 -14.13 -8.72 13.20
CA TRP A 459 -13.43 -8.60 14.47
C TRP A 459 -14.25 -7.67 15.36
N ARG A 460 -14.85 -8.25 16.38
CA ARG A 460 -15.71 -7.52 17.32
C ARG A 460 -14.86 -6.70 18.30
N PRO A 461 -15.10 -5.38 18.43
CA PRO A 461 -14.37 -4.54 19.37
C PRO A 461 -14.69 -4.90 20.82
N ILE A 462 -13.70 -4.76 21.67
CA ILE A 462 -13.77 -5.00 23.10
C ILE A 462 -14.11 -3.70 23.81
N GLY A 463 -15.15 -3.76 24.65
CA GLY A 463 -15.55 -2.61 25.48
C GLY A 463 -16.24 -1.48 24.73
N LYS A 464 -16.70 -1.68 23.48
CA LYS A 464 -17.58 -0.71 22.80
C LYS A 464 -18.93 -0.69 23.51
N LYS A 465 -19.08 0.21 24.49
CA LYS A 465 -20.34 0.43 25.21
C LYS A 465 -21.39 0.92 24.21
N LEU A 466 -22.45 0.13 24.00
CA LEU A 466 -23.65 0.63 23.35
C LEU A 466 -24.22 1.75 24.22
N LYS A 467 -24.65 2.84 23.60
CA LYS A 467 -25.29 3.97 24.28
C LYS A 467 -26.66 4.25 23.67
N GLY A 468 -27.55 4.82 24.49
CA GLY A 468 -28.90 5.22 24.10
C GLY A 468 -29.75 4.05 23.59
N GLN A 469 -30.62 4.32 22.62
CA GLN A 469 -31.62 3.38 22.12
C GLN A 469 -31.04 2.05 21.60
N LYS A 470 -29.78 2.01 21.16
CA LYS A 470 -29.12 0.77 20.73
C LYS A 470 -28.81 -0.16 21.90
N ALA A 471 -28.43 0.42 23.05
CA ALA A 471 -28.20 -0.34 24.28
C ALA A 471 -29.52 -0.90 24.80
N GLU A 472 -30.58 -0.08 24.82
CA GLU A 472 -31.93 -0.49 25.20
C GLU A 472 -32.48 -1.59 24.29
N ALA A 473 -32.24 -1.51 22.98
CA ALA A 473 -32.66 -2.53 22.03
C ALA A 473 -32.01 -3.89 22.32
N ILE A 474 -30.68 -3.90 22.55
CA ILE A 474 -29.94 -5.12 22.85
C ILE A 474 -30.26 -5.66 24.25
N TYR A 475 -30.53 -4.76 25.20
CA TYR A 475 -31.05 -5.14 26.51
C TYR A 475 -32.37 -5.89 26.38
N TYR A 476 -33.32 -5.33 25.63
CA TYR A 476 -34.63 -5.94 25.41
C TYR A 476 -34.51 -7.30 24.72
N VAL A 477 -33.71 -7.40 23.65
CA VAL A 477 -33.47 -8.67 22.94
C VAL A 477 -32.89 -9.73 23.88
N ARG A 478 -31.90 -9.35 24.70
CA ARG A 478 -31.29 -10.26 25.67
C ARG A 478 -32.30 -10.78 26.66
N THR A 479 -33.04 -9.88 27.30
CA THR A 479 -34.06 -10.22 28.30
C THR A 479 -35.16 -11.09 27.70
N PHE A 480 -35.54 -10.85 26.44
CA PHE A 480 -36.47 -11.73 25.73
C PHE A 480 -35.93 -13.16 25.62
N PHE A 481 -34.71 -13.36 25.13
CA PHE A 481 -34.11 -14.70 24.93
C PHE A 481 -33.53 -15.35 26.19
N GLU A 482 -33.46 -14.63 27.31
CA GLU A 482 -33.24 -15.20 28.64
C GLU A 482 -34.51 -15.85 29.16
N ASN A 483 -35.67 -15.23 28.92
CA ASN A 483 -36.98 -15.74 29.33
C ASN A 483 -37.56 -16.76 28.34
N GLU A 484 -37.30 -16.58 27.04
CA GLU A 484 -37.76 -17.44 25.94
C GLU A 484 -36.59 -17.82 25.01
N PRO A 485 -35.73 -18.79 25.42
CA PRO A 485 -34.52 -19.13 24.66
C PRO A 485 -34.74 -19.53 23.20
N ASP A 486 -35.85 -20.22 22.93
CA ASP A 486 -36.26 -20.69 21.59
C ASP A 486 -37.35 -19.81 20.95
N GLY A 487 -37.67 -18.69 21.59
CA GLY A 487 -38.73 -17.77 21.16
C GLY A 487 -38.42 -17.07 19.82
N ILE A 488 -39.43 -16.39 19.27
CA ILE A 488 -39.29 -15.56 18.07
C ILE A 488 -39.70 -14.14 18.43
N LEU A 489 -38.74 -13.21 18.44
CA LEU A 489 -39.00 -11.80 18.73
C LEU A 489 -39.29 -11.04 17.44
N LEU A 490 -40.53 -10.58 17.23
CA LEU A 490 -40.85 -9.77 16.06
C LEU A 490 -40.16 -8.40 16.15
N LEU A 491 -39.61 -7.93 15.03
CA LEU A 491 -39.02 -6.59 14.94
C LEU A 491 -40.06 -5.48 15.19
N ALA A 492 -41.33 -5.76 14.92
CA ALA A 492 -42.43 -4.85 15.26
C ALA A 492 -42.59 -4.68 16.77
N ASP A 493 -42.41 -5.75 17.55
CA ASP A 493 -42.53 -5.73 19.01
C ASP A 493 -41.32 -5.06 19.64
N LEU A 494 -40.11 -5.37 19.15
CA LEU A 494 -38.90 -4.65 19.56
C LEU A 494 -39.02 -3.15 19.28
N ARG A 495 -39.53 -2.77 18.10
CA ARG A 495 -39.77 -1.37 17.75
C ARG A 495 -40.78 -0.69 18.68
N LYS A 496 -41.87 -1.38 19.00
CA LYS A 496 -42.90 -0.89 19.93
C LYS A 496 -42.33 -0.73 21.34
N ALA A 497 -41.53 -1.68 21.81
CA ALA A 497 -40.88 -1.66 23.12
C ALA A 497 -39.91 -0.48 23.28
N LEU A 498 -39.26 -0.06 22.20
CA LEU A 498 -38.37 1.10 22.18
C LEU A 498 -39.10 2.44 21.99
N GLY A 499 -40.43 2.44 21.90
CA GLY A 499 -41.24 3.64 21.68
C GLY A 499 -41.06 4.29 20.30
N ILE A 500 -40.52 3.56 19.31
CA ILE A 500 -40.23 4.11 17.98
C ILE A 500 -41.44 3.93 17.05
N THR A 501 -42.17 5.02 16.81
CA THR A 501 -43.42 4.99 16.02
C THR A 501 -43.20 4.81 14.51
N ASP A 502 -42.06 5.27 13.98
CA ASP A 502 -41.72 5.18 12.55
C ASP A 502 -40.80 3.99 12.24
N ALA A 503 -41.21 3.13 11.30
CA ALA A 503 -40.45 1.97 10.87
C ALA A 503 -39.19 2.35 10.08
N SER A 504 -39.22 3.47 9.34
CA SER A 504 -38.04 3.94 8.58
C SER A 504 -36.94 4.38 9.53
N ASN A 505 -37.30 5.15 10.57
CA ASN A 505 -36.40 5.59 11.62
C ASN A 505 -35.84 4.41 12.43
N PHE A 506 -36.68 3.45 12.82
CA PHE A 506 -36.21 2.22 13.49
C PHE A 506 -35.18 1.47 12.63
N ASN A 507 -35.46 1.33 11.32
CA ASN A 507 -34.55 0.68 10.40
C ASN A 507 -33.21 1.40 10.33
N ARG A 508 -33.22 2.74 10.25
CA ARG A 508 -32.03 3.57 10.12
C ARG A 508 -31.19 3.62 11.40
N VAL A 509 -31.82 3.79 12.57
CA VAL A 509 -31.14 4.07 13.85
C VAL A 509 -30.77 2.79 14.61
N ILE A 510 -31.58 1.73 14.50
CA ILE A 510 -31.41 0.48 15.25
C ILE A 510 -31.11 -0.67 14.30
N ARG A 511 -32.11 -1.18 13.56
CA ARG A 511 -32.02 -2.47 12.85
C ARG A 511 -30.84 -2.56 11.89
N LYS A 512 -30.63 -1.53 11.05
CA LYS A 512 -29.55 -1.52 10.06
C LYS A 512 -28.24 -0.96 10.62
N HIS A 513 -28.22 -0.50 11.86
CA HIS A 513 -27.04 0.05 12.49
C HIS A 513 -26.04 -1.06 12.79
N GLU A 514 -24.77 -0.84 12.44
CA GLU A 514 -23.70 -1.82 12.57
C GLU A 514 -23.51 -2.32 14.00
N ASP A 515 -23.43 -1.40 14.97
CA ASP A 515 -23.37 -1.71 16.41
C ASP A 515 -24.45 -2.68 16.89
N PHE A 516 -25.69 -2.53 16.41
CA PHE A 516 -26.80 -3.39 16.78
C PHE A 516 -26.64 -4.79 16.19
N LYS A 517 -26.26 -4.89 14.90
CA LYS A 517 -25.97 -6.17 14.24
C LYS A 517 -24.85 -6.94 14.91
N ILE A 518 -23.74 -6.27 15.22
CA ILE A 518 -22.59 -6.87 15.92
C ILE A 518 -23.03 -7.42 17.29
N ALA A 519 -23.88 -6.69 18.00
CA ALA A 519 -24.38 -7.10 19.31
C ALA A 519 -25.39 -8.25 19.25
N LEU A 520 -26.25 -8.30 18.21
CA LEU A 520 -27.13 -9.46 17.97
C LEU A 520 -26.32 -10.74 17.71
N GLU A 521 -25.31 -10.62 16.84
CA GLU A 521 -24.41 -11.73 16.49
C GLU A 521 -23.62 -12.24 17.72
N ALA A 522 -23.37 -11.37 18.71
CA ALA A 522 -22.78 -11.73 20.00
C ALA A 522 -23.69 -12.54 20.92
N GLN A 523 -25.00 -12.33 20.82
CA GLN A 523 -26.00 -13.10 21.56
C GLN A 523 -26.43 -14.38 20.85
N GLY A 524 -25.82 -14.67 19.69
CA GLY A 524 -26.20 -15.79 18.83
C GLY A 524 -27.56 -15.61 18.16
N VAL A 525 -27.98 -14.36 17.98
CA VAL A 525 -29.30 -13.98 17.45
C VAL A 525 -29.15 -13.47 16.01
N ASP A 526 -29.95 -14.02 15.11
CA ASP A 526 -30.02 -13.62 13.69
C ASP A 526 -31.40 -13.10 13.32
N GLU A 527 -31.47 -12.28 12.27
CA GLU A 527 -32.74 -11.91 11.64
C GLU A 527 -33.28 -13.09 10.81
N VAL A 528 -34.53 -13.48 11.07
CA VAL A 528 -35.23 -14.55 10.37
C VAL A 528 -36.55 -14.04 9.78
N THR A 529 -37.05 -14.78 8.80
CA THR A 529 -38.37 -14.56 8.20
C THR A 529 -39.36 -15.53 8.84
N THR A 530 -40.43 -15.00 9.44
CA THR A 530 -41.55 -15.78 9.96
C THR A 530 -42.86 -15.36 9.28
N GLY A 531 -43.69 -16.34 8.91
CA GLY A 531 -44.94 -16.12 8.17
C GLY A 531 -44.74 -15.88 6.66
N LYS A 532 -45.72 -15.22 6.02
CA LYS A 532 -45.78 -15.02 4.55
C LYS A 532 -45.04 -13.77 4.04
N THR A 533 -44.08 -13.24 4.79
CA THR A 533 -43.34 -12.03 4.39
C THR A 533 -42.12 -12.36 3.53
N LYS A 534 -41.81 -11.49 2.55
CA LYS A 534 -40.64 -11.66 1.67
C LYS A 534 -39.30 -11.27 2.33
N TYR A 535 -39.36 -10.53 3.44
CA TYR A 535 -38.19 -9.98 4.12
C TYR A 535 -38.14 -10.45 5.58
N PRO A 536 -36.93 -10.52 6.18
CA PRO A 536 -36.80 -10.81 7.60
C PRO A 536 -37.61 -9.83 8.43
N ASN A 537 -38.36 -10.35 9.39
CA ASN A 537 -39.31 -9.59 10.22
C ASN A 537 -39.20 -9.95 11.69
N ALA A 538 -38.32 -10.88 12.06
CA ALA A 538 -38.14 -11.34 13.43
C ALA A 538 -36.66 -11.62 13.74
N LEU A 539 -36.37 -11.80 15.01
CA LEU A 539 -35.10 -12.25 15.56
C LEU A 539 -35.28 -13.65 16.16
N GLN A 540 -34.27 -14.50 15.99
CA GLN A 540 -34.24 -15.85 16.57
C GLN A 540 -32.81 -16.23 16.95
N ARG A 541 -32.64 -16.91 18.09
CA ARG A 541 -31.33 -17.46 18.49
C ARG A 541 -31.01 -18.70 17.64
N ARG A 542 -29.86 -18.71 16.95
CA ARG A 542 -29.42 -19.79 16.05
C ARG A 542 -28.25 -20.62 16.60
N PHE A 543 -27.47 -20.07 17.51
CA PHE A 543 -26.32 -20.73 18.12
C PHE A 543 -26.11 -20.21 19.54
N SER A 544 -25.36 -20.98 20.35
CA SER A 544 -25.01 -20.57 21.71
C SER A 544 -24.25 -19.25 21.70
N ALA A 545 -24.48 -18.41 22.71
CA ALA A 545 -23.73 -17.17 22.89
C ALA A 545 -22.22 -17.47 22.94
N VAL A 546 -21.41 -16.62 22.30
CA VAL A 546 -19.96 -16.83 22.22
C VAL A 546 -19.34 -16.64 23.62
N PRO A 547 -18.65 -17.63 24.20
CA PRO A 547 -18.02 -17.48 25.50
C PRO A 547 -17.04 -16.30 25.52
N GLY A 548 -17.21 -15.36 26.45
CA GLY A 548 -16.39 -14.15 26.56
C GLY A 548 -16.85 -12.95 25.72
N ALA A 549 -17.89 -13.08 24.89
CA ALA A 549 -18.50 -11.95 24.18
C ALA A 549 -19.46 -11.20 25.11
N THR A 550 -18.92 -10.41 26.02
CA THR A 550 -19.73 -9.62 26.93
C THR A 550 -20.17 -8.31 26.27
N CYS A 551 -21.26 -8.36 25.51
CA CYS A 551 -22.04 -7.16 25.22
C CYS A 551 -22.71 -6.70 26.53
N PHE A 552 -21.99 -5.89 27.31
CA PHE A 552 -22.50 -5.33 28.56
C PHE A 552 -23.32 -4.06 28.26
N VAL A 553 -24.63 -4.16 28.44
CA VAL A 553 -25.47 -3.04 28.86
C VAL A 553 -25.24 -2.86 30.36
N GLU A 554 -24.62 -1.77 30.78
CA GLU A 554 -24.68 -1.33 32.19
C GLU A 554 -26.06 -0.71 32.40
N HIS A 555 -26.77 -1.19 33.42
CA HIS A 555 -27.92 -0.49 33.96
C HIS A 555 -27.45 0.84 34.56
N LEU A 556 -28.16 1.92 34.21
CA LEU A 556 -28.23 3.09 35.08
C LEU A 556 -29.00 2.76 36.35
#